data_AF-A0A9D2WRL4-F1
#
_entry.id   AF-A0A9D2WRL4-F1
#
_cell.length_a   1.000
_cell.length_b   1.000
_cell.length_c   1.000
_cell.angle_alpha   90.00
_cell.angle_beta   90.00
_cell.angle_gamma   90.00
#
_symmetry.space_group_name_H-M   'P 1'
#
loop_
_entity.id
_entity.type
_entity.pdbx_description
1 polymer ?
#
loop_
_entity_poly.entity_id
_entity_poly.type
_entity_poly.pdbx_seq_one_letter_code
_entity_poly.pdbx_strand_id
1 'polypeptide(L)'
;MPIDYPVPGAQDCKASRLTRERNNIELIKQKLVNIGYSSGEIEYLVQQFAGKAKIKDLSVEDLRSLKESLQYQLELAKKCLEIP
;
A
#
# COMPACT_ATOMS: atom_id res chain seq x y z
N MET A 1 12.34 12.31 -28.68
CA MET A 1 13.33 12.09 -27.60
C MET A 1 12.93 10.81 -26.88
N PRO A 2 13.73 9.73 -26.97
CA PRO A 2 13.46 8.54 -26.16
C PRO A 2 13.75 8.90 -24.70
N ILE A 3 12.76 8.72 -23.84
CA ILE A 3 12.90 8.94 -22.40
C ILE A 3 13.66 7.72 -21.88
N ASP A 4 14.96 7.90 -21.66
CA ASP A 4 15.84 6.94 -21.00
C ASP A 4 15.36 6.81 -19.55
N TYR A 5 14.47 5.85 -19.32
CA TYR A 5 14.18 5.43 -17.97
C TYR A 5 15.39 4.61 -17.51
N PRO A 6 16.12 5.03 -16.46
CA PRO A 6 17.24 4.26 -15.97
C PRO A 6 16.72 2.88 -15.60
N VAL A 7 17.11 1.87 -16.38
CA VAL A 7 16.84 0.46 -16.11
C VAL A 7 17.68 0.11 -14.89
N PRO A 8 17.11 -0.15 -13.70
CA PRO A 8 17.89 -0.50 -12.52
C PRO A 8 18.29 -1.97 -12.64
N GLY A 9 19.31 -2.21 -13.46
CA GLY A 9 20.06 -3.46 -13.45
C GLY A 9 20.97 -3.50 -12.22
N ALA A 10 20.84 -4.58 -11.46
CA ALA A 10 21.94 -5.22 -10.72
C ALA A 10 22.38 -4.70 -9.33
N GLN A 11 21.56 -3.91 -8.61
CA GLN A 11 21.74 -3.77 -7.16
C GLN A 11 20.40 -3.91 -6.43
N ASP A 12 20.37 -4.85 -5.48
CA ASP A 12 19.36 -4.95 -4.41
C ASP A 12 18.13 -5.84 -4.67
N CYS A 13 18.32 -7.17 -4.52
CA CYS A 13 17.23 -8.15 -4.44
C CYS A 13 16.23 -7.84 -3.30
N LYS A 14 16.59 -7.01 -2.30
CA LYS A 14 15.69 -6.60 -1.22
C LYS A 14 14.87 -5.35 -1.59
N ALA A 15 15.45 -4.37 -2.26
CA ALA A 15 14.76 -3.16 -2.71
C ALA A 15 13.68 -3.46 -3.75
N SER A 16 13.92 -4.42 -4.66
CA SER A 16 12.88 -4.87 -5.60
C SER A 16 11.65 -5.45 -4.90
N ARG A 17 11.85 -6.19 -3.81
CA ARG A 17 10.75 -6.81 -3.05
C ARG A 17 9.96 -5.77 -2.26
N LEU A 18 10.65 -4.82 -1.62
CA LEU A 18 10.05 -3.68 -0.91
C LEU A 18 9.25 -2.77 -1.87
N THR A 19 9.78 -2.52 -3.06
CA THR A 19 9.10 -1.73 -4.10
C THR A 19 7.81 -2.42 -4.56
N ARG A 20 7.85 -3.75 -4.70
CA ARG A 20 6.69 -4.56 -5.07
C ARG A 20 5.61 -4.56 -3.99
N GLU A 21 5.99 -4.68 -2.72
CA GLU A 21 5.04 -4.60 -1.60
C GLU A 21 4.42 -3.21 -1.49
N ARG A 22 5.20 -2.13 -1.67
CA ARG A 22 4.66 -0.77 -1.72
C ARG A 22 3.68 -0.55 -2.86
N ASN A 23 4.00 -1.04 -4.06
CA ASN A 23 3.06 -0.96 -5.19
C ASN A 23 1.76 -1.71 -4.91
N ASN A 24 1.82 -2.87 -4.24
CA ASN A 24 0.62 -3.58 -3.83
C ASN A 24 -0.21 -2.77 -2.82
N ILE A 25 0.42 -2.12 -1.85
CA ILE A 25 -0.27 -1.25 -0.89
C ILE A 25 -0.94 -0.08 -1.62
N GLU A 26 -0.25 0.61 -2.52
CA GLU A 26 -0.82 1.71 -3.31
C GLU A 26 -2.03 1.26 -4.14
N LEU A 27 -1.99 0.06 -4.74
CA LEU A 27 -3.15 -0.51 -5.44
C LEU A 27 -4.34 -0.76 -4.51
N ILE A 28 -4.10 -1.24 -3.28
CA ILE A 28 -5.17 -1.43 -2.29
C ILE A 28 -5.74 -0.09 -1.85
N LYS A 29 -4.89 0.93 -1.64
CA LYS A 29 -5.35 2.30 -1.36
C LYS A 29 -6.26 2.82 -2.48
N GLN A 30 -5.86 2.67 -3.74
CA GLN A 30 -6.72 3.10 -4.85
C GLN A 30 -8.06 2.39 -4.88
N LYS A 31 -8.10 1.09 -4.55
CA LYS A 31 -9.36 0.36 -4.45
C LYS A 31 -10.23 0.88 -3.30
N LEU A 32 -9.66 1.21 -2.15
CA LEU A 32 -10.39 1.86 -1.05
C LEU A 32 -10.94 3.23 -1.47
N VAL A 33 -10.15 4.04 -2.18
CA VAL A 33 -10.62 5.33 -2.72
C VAL A 33 -11.79 5.12 -3.68
N ASN A 34 -11.72 4.13 -4.56
CA ASN A 34 -12.79 3.81 -5.51
C ASN A 34 -14.08 3.33 -4.79
N ILE A 35 -13.93 2.69 -3.64
CA ILE A 35 -15.06 2.30 -2.77
C ILE A 35 -15.69 3.51 -2.06
N GLY A 36 -15.00 4.66 -1.99
CA GLY A 36 -15.49 5.90 -1.40
C GLY A 36 -14.69 6.38 -0.18
N TYR A 37 -13.59 5.69 0.19
CA TYR A 37 -12.72 6.18 1.26
C TYR A 37 -11.93 7.41 0.82
N SER A 38 -11.78 8.38 1.71
CA SER A 38 -10.91 9.51 1.45
C SER A 38 -9.44 9.11 1.51
N SER A 39 -8.64 9.63 0.57
CA SER A 39 -7.19 9.40 0.53
C SER A 39 -6.52 9.79 1.85
N GLY A 40 -7.01 10.83 2.51
CA GLY A 40 -6.55 11.27 3.83
C GLY A 40 -6.85 10.28 4.96
N GLU A 41 -7.99 9.59 4.95
CA GLU A 41 -8.29 8.55 5.93
C GLU A 41 -7.41 7.32 5.73
N ILE A 42 -7.14 6.97 4.48
CA ILE A 42 -6.24 5.87 4.14
C ILE A 42 -4.80 6.20 4.56
N GLU A 43 -4.33 7.43 4.32
CA GLU A 43 -3.04 7.88 4.82
C GLU A 43 -2.98 7.89 6.35
N TYR A 44 -4.04 8.35 7.01
CA TYR A 44 -4.14 8.34 8.47
C TYR A 44 -4.08 6.92 9.03
N LEU A 45 -4.81 5.96 8.44
CA LEU A 45 -4.77 4.54 8.79
C LEU A 45 -3.36 3.96 8.64
N VAL A 46 -2.69 4.28 7.54
CA VAL A 46 -1.32 3.84 7.30
C VAL A 46 -0.35 4.48 8.29
N GLN A 47 -0.53 5.76 8.64
CA GLN A 47 0.24 6.43 9.69
C GLN A 47 -0.02 5.84 11.07
N GLN A 48 -1.26 5.49 11.40
CA GLN A 48 -1.59 4.84 12.67
C GLN A 48 -0.90 3.49 12.80
N PHE A 49 -0.87 2.71 11.71
CA PHE A 49 -0.16 1.42 11.67
C PHE A 49 1.36 1.56 11.70
N ALA A 50 1.91 2.51 10.94
CA ALA A 50 3.35 2.75 10.85
C ALA A 50 3.88 3.54 12.07
N GLY A 51 3.00 4.14 12.85
CA GLY A 51 3.33 5.07 13.93
C GLY A 51 4.11 6.28 13.41
N LYS A 52 5.25 6.57 14.05
CA LYS A 52 6.17 7.64 13.61
C LYS A 52 7.07 7.22 12.44
N ALA A 53 7.10 5.93 12.09
CA ALA A 53 7.89 5.46 10.98
C ALA A 53 7.21 5.80 9.66
N LYS A 54 7.98 6.24 8.68
CA LYS A 54 7.46 6.39 7.31
C LYS A 54 7.22 4.98 6.76
N ILE A 55 6.27 4.83 5.83
CA ILE A 55 6.14 3.61 4.99
C ILE A 55 7.49 3.22 4.36
N LYS A 56 8.37 4.22 4.20
CA LYS A 56 9.71 4.05 3.67
C LYS A 56 10.67 3.27 4.57
N ASP A 57 10.42 3.31 5.87
CA ASP A 57 11.22 2.73 6.96
C ASP A 57 10.65 1.41 7.50
N LEU A 58 9.43 1.04 7.08
CA LEU A 58 8.79 -0.20 7.54
C LEU A 58 9.52 -1.43 7.00
N SER A 59 9.67 -2.43 7.87
CA SER A 59 10.21 -3.73 7.47
C SER A 59 9.22 -4.45 6.54
N VAL A 60 9.71 -5.46 5.82
CA VAL A 60 8.86 -6.28 4.94
C VAL A 60 7.70 -6.92 5.70
N GLU A 61 7.92 -7.31 6.96
CA GLU A 61 6.89 -7.89 7.83
C GLU A 61 5.81 -6.87 8.23
N ASP A 62 6.20 -5.62 8.51
CA ASP A 62 5.27 -4.54 8.80
C ASP A 62 4.47 -4.15 7.55
N LEU A 63 5.12 -4.07 6.39
CA LEU A 63 4.45 -3.80 5.11
C LEU A 63 3.42 -4.89 4.78
N ARG A 64 3.75 -6.14 5.08
CA ARG A 64 2.85 -7.27 4.89
C ARG A 64 1.66 -7.21 5.85
N SER A 65 1.91 -6.93 7.13
CA SER A 65 0.84 -6.75 8.14
C SER A 65 -0.09 -5.57 7.80
N LEU A 66 0.49 -4.46 7.33
CA LEU A 66 -0.27 -3.30 6.86
C LEU A 66 -1.13 -3.64 5.65
N LYS A 67 -0.57 -4.38 4.69
CA LYS A 67 -1.29 -4.85 3.50
C LYS A 67 -2.47 -5.75 3.88
N GLU A 68 -2.27 -6.72 4.77
CA GLU A 68 -3.33 -7.61 5.25
C GLU A 68 -4.43 -6.83 5.97
N SER A 69 -4.06 -5.84 6.79
CA SER A 69 -5.01 -4.97 7.48
C SER A 69 -5.82 -4.11 6.51
N LEU A 70 -5.17 -3.50 5.51
CA LEU A 70 -5.86 -2.73 4.47
C LEU A 70 -6.75 -3.62 3.59
N GLN A 71 -6.34 -4.85 3.28
CA GLN A 71 -7.19 -5.82 2.58
C GLN A 71 -8.43 -6.18 3.40
N TYR A 72 -8.27 -6.43 4.70
CA TYR A 72 -9.39 -6.72 5.60
C TYR A 72 -10.39 -5.56 5.66
N GLN A 73 -9.90 -4.31 5.79
CA GLN A 73 -10.73 -3.11 5.73
C GLN A 73 -11.47 -3.00 4.40
N LEU A 74 -10.81 -3.34 3.30
CA LEU A 74 -11.41 -3.33 1.97
C LEU A 74 -12.51 -4.39 1.82
N GLU A 75 -12.30 -5.58 2.35
CA GLU A 75 -13.32 -6.64 2.38
C GLU A 75 -14.51 -6.28 3.26
N LEU A 76 -14.28 -5.67 4.42
CA LEU A 76 -15.33 -5.14 5.30
C LEU A 76 -16.14 -4.07 4.58
N ALA A 77 -15.46 -3.09 3.97
CA ALA A 77 -16.12 -2.02 3.23
C ALA A 77 -16.98 -2.56 2.08
N LYS A 78 -16.48 -3.55 1.34
CA LYS A 78 -17.24 -4.24 0.31
C LYS A 78 -18.47 -4.95 0.88
N LYS A 79 -18.31 -5.71 1.97
CA LYS A 79 -19.44 -6.38 2.64
C LYS A 79 -20.48 -5.39 3.16
N CYS A 80 -20.08 -4.21 3.63
CA CYS A 80 -20.99 -3.15 4.04
C CYS A 80 -21.74 -2.50 2.88
N LEU A 81 -21.14 -2.44 1.68
CA LEU A 81 -21.80 -1.97 0.46
C LEU A 81 -22.65 -3.04 -0.20
N GLU A 82 -22.32 -4.32 -0.02
CA GLU A 82 -23.11 -5.48 -0.45
C GLU A 82 -24.26 -5.80 0.52
N ILE A 83 -24.71 -4.84 1.34
CA ILE A 83 -25.96 -4.99 2.11
C ILE A 83 -27.13 -4.75 1.12
N PRO A 84 -27.95 -5.77 0.81
CA PRO A 84 -29.09 -5.65 -0.09
C PRO A 84 -30.21 -4.75 0.47
#